data_AF-A0A7V9G8E3-F1
#
_entry.id   AF-A0A7V9G8E3-F1
#
_cell.length_a   1.000
_cell.length_b   1.000
_cell.length_c   1.000
_cell.angle_alpha   90.00
_cell.angle_beta   90.00
_cell.angle_gamma   90.00
#
_symmetry.space_group_name_H-M   'P 1'
#
loop_
_entity.id
_entity.type
_entity.pdbx_description
1 polymer ?
#
loop_
_entity_poly.entity_id
_entity_poly.type
_entity_poly.pdbx_seq_one_letter_code
_entity_poly.pdbx_strand_id
1 'polypeptide(L)'
;MDGGTVWPRTSIGGKPVVYRTSDAGATWTRQDAGLPREQAWLTVKRQAFAADDGSDIGLYFGTTSGEVWASTDAGASWSQIAAHLPHIYSVRTAIL
;
A
#
# COMPACT_ATOMS: atom_id res chain seq x y z
N MET A 1 3.01 -23.37 7.82
CA MET A 1 4.44 -23.03 7.63
C MET A 1 5.17 -24.36 7.50
N ASP A 2 5.75 -24.63 6.34
CA ASP A 2 6.46 -25.89 6.01
C ASP A 2 7.95 -25.86 6.38
N GLY A 3 8.43 -24.75 6.96
CA GLY A 3 9.79 -24.64 7.50
C GLY A 3 10.93 -24.60 6.47
N GLY A 4 10.65 -24.85 5.19
CA GLY A 4 11.64 -24.89 4.12
C GLY A 4 11.81 -23.57 3.35
N THR A 5 10.79 -22.70 3.36
CA THR A 5 10.80 -21.45 2.60
C THR A 5 10.68 -20.23 3.52
N VAL A 6 11.70 -19.37 3.51
CA VAL A 6 11.59 -18.03 4.09
C VAL A 6 10.74 -17.20 3.14
N TRP A 7 9.48 -16.99 3.52
CA TRP A 7 8.62 -16.04 2.83
C TRP A 7 9.08 -14.62 3.18
N PRO A 8 9.64 -13.86 2.22
CA PRO A 8 10.08 -12.51 2.51
C PRO A 8 8.86 -11.66 2.88
N ARG A 9 9.05 -10.72 3.81
CA ARG A 9 8.04 -9.70 4.18
C ARG A 9 7.98 -8.55 3.17
N THR A 10 8.49 -8.77 1.96
CA THR A 10 8.60 -7.78 0.87
C THR A 10 7.74 -8.20 -0.31
N SER A 11 7.51 -7.26 -1.23
CA SER A 11 6.85 -7.52 -2.51
C SER A 11 7.54 -8.65 -3.28
N ILE A 12 6.74 -9.62 -3.76
CA ILE A 12 7.25 -10.72 -4.60
C ILE A 12 7.81 -10.12 -5.90
N GLY A 13 9.07 -10.44 -6.22
CA GLY A 13 9.76 -9.94 -7.41
C GLY A 13 9.94 -8.41 -7.47
N GLY A 14 9.85 -7.72 -6.32
CA GLY A 14 9.95 -6.25 -6.27
C GLY A 14 8.75 -5.56 -6.92
N LYS A 15 7.58 -6.22 -6.94
CA LYS A 15 6.33 -5.73 -7.55
C LYS A 15 5.32 -5.34 -6.47
N PRO A 16 5.41 -4.15 -5.87
CA PRO A 16 4.48 -3.70 -4.83
C PRO A 16 3.05 -3.67 -5.37
N VAL A 17 2.10 -3.90 -4.47
CA VAL A 17 0.70 -4.10 -4.82
C VAL A 17 -0.19 -3.92 -3.59
N VAL A 18 -1.36 -3.33 -3.78
CA VAL A 18 -2.49 -3.42 -2.84
C VAL A 18 -3.49 -4.44 -3.38
N TYR A 19 -4.11 -5.22 -2.50
CA TYR A 19 -5.20 -6.12 -2.89
C TYR A 19 -6.50 -5.63 -2.27
N ARG A 20 -7.57 -5.65 -3.07
CA ARG A 20 -8.93 -5.25 -2.66
C ARG A 20 -9.89 -6.40 -2.85
N THR A 21 -10.83 -6.55 -1.94
CA THR A 21 -12.00 -7.43 -2.07
C THR A 21 -13.26 -6.58 -1.99
N SER A 22 -14.32 -7.01 -2.68
CA SER A 22 -15.67 -6.45 -2.57
C SER A 22 -16.71 -7.50 -2.19
N ASP A 23 -16.27 -8.70 -1.83
CA ASP A 23 -17.11 -9.88 -1.58
C ASP A 23 -16.69 -10.60 -0.28
N ALA A 24 -16.39 -9.79 0.75
CA ALA A 24 -16.00 -10.26 2.08
C ALA A 24 -14.77 -11.20 2.09
N GLY A 25 -13.86 -11.03 1.13
CA GLY A 25 -12.61 -11.78 1.03
C GLY A 25 -12.71 -13.07 0.23
N ALA A 26 -13.85 -13.35 -0.42
CA ALA A 26 -13.99 -14.51 -1.30
C ALA A 26 -13.10 -14.40 -2.55
N THR A 27 -12.98 -13.20 -3.12
CA THR A 27 -12.05 -12.88 -4.20
C THR A 27 -11.27 -11.60 -3.92
N TRP A 28 -10.08 -11.53 -4.52
CA TRP A 28 -9.16 -10.41 -4.36
C TRP A 28 -8.68 -9.93 -5.72
N THR A 29 -8.85 -8.64 -5.97
CA THR A 29 -8.39 -7.94 -7.17
C THR A 29 -7.09 -7.21 -6.88
N ARG A 30 -6.14 -7.37 -7.79
CA ARG A 30 -4.85 -6.66 -7.77
C ARG A 30 -5.06 -5.16 -8.06
N GLN A 31 -4.44 -4.30 -7.26
CA GLN A 31 -4.47 -2.84 -7.39
C GLN A 31 -3.03 -2.29 -7.40
N ASP A 32 -2.44 -2.17 -8.58
CA ASP A 32 -1.05 -1.74 -8.77
C ASP A 32 -0.86 -0.70 -9.89
N ALA A 33 -1.94 -0.19 -10.47
CA ALA A 33 -1.83 0.88 -11.46
C ALA A 33 -1.19 2.13 -10.82
N GLY A 34 -0.11 2.62 -11.43
CA GLY A 34 0.67 3.76 -10.93
C GLY A 34 1.76 3.39 -9.92
N LEU A 35 1.73 2.20 -9.32
CA LEU A 35 2.84 1.70 -8.49
C LEU A 35 4.04 1.28 -9.36
N PRO A 36 5.26 1.21 -8.79
CA PRO A 36 6.41 0.69 -9.52
C PRO A 36 6.17 -0.74 -10.02
N ARG A 37 6.48 -0.99 -11.30
CA ARG A 37 6.18 -2.28 -11.94
C ARG A 37 7.09 -3.42 -11.47
N GLU A 38 8.31 -3.11 -11.06
CA GLU A 38 9.33 -4.05 -10.59
C GLU A 38 10.47 -3.32 -9.87
N GLN A 39 11.40 -4.09 -9.27
CA GLN A 39 12.58 -3.60 -8.55
C GLN A 39 12.26 -2.62 -7.41
N ALA A 40 11.05 -2.67 -6.86
CA ALA A 40 10.61 -1.86 -5.74
C ALA A 40 10.26 -2.74 -4.52
N TRP A 41 11.08 -2.65 -3.48
CA TRP A 41 10.99 -3.47 -2.28
C TRP A 41 10.29 -2.71 -1.14
N LEU A 42 9.08 -2.22 -1.42
CA LEU A 42 8.32 -1.39 -0.49
C LEU A 42 7.85 -2.23 0.70
N THR A 43 8.17 -1.78 1.91
CA THR A 43 7.65 -2.36 3.16
C THR A 43 6.66 -1.38 3.78
N VAL A 44 5.43 -1.84 4.04
CA VAL A 44 4.37 -1.05 4.70
C VAL A 44 4.13 -1.63 6.09
N LYS A 45 4.16 -0.78 7.12
CA LYS A 45 3.91 -1.19 8.52
C LYS A 45 2.43 -1.22 8.85
N ARG A 46 2.10 -1.90 9.94
CA ARG A 46 0.73 -2.12 10.44
C ARG A 46 -0.14 -0.87 10.50
N GLN A 47 0.42 0.27 10.92
CA GLN A 47 -0.30 1.53 11.10
C GLN A 47 -0.02 2.53 9.96
N ALA A 48 0.68 2.10 8.91
CA ALA A 48 1.10 2.93 7.80
C ALA A 48 0.21 2.75 6.57
N PHE A 49 -1.02 2.27 6.75
CA PHE A 49 -2.06 2.27 5.72
C PHE A 49 -3.32 2.86 6.35
N ALA A 50 -3.91 3.86 5.70
CA ALA A 50 -5.11 4.55 6.16
C ALA A 50 -6.09 4.77 5.00
N ALA A 51 -7.36 4.93 5.36
CA ALA A 51 -8.42 5.37 4.45
C ALA A 51 -9.06 6.64 5.03
N ASP A 52 -9.57 7.51 4.17
CA ASP A 52 -10.48 8.57 4.59
C ASP A 52 -11.95 8.10 4.54
N ASP A 53 -12.87 9.01 4.85
CA ASP A 53 -14.32 8.82 4.85
C ASP A 53 -15.03 9.52 3.68
N GLY A 54 -14.30 9.83 2.60
CA GLY A 54 -14.85 10.43 1.39
C GLY A 54 -15.81 9.49 0.65
N SER A 55 -16.71 10.08 -0.17
CA SER A 55 -17.61 9.30 -1.05
C SER A 55 -16.82 8.45 -2.05
N ASP A 56 -15.75 9.04 -2.60
CA ASP A 56 -14.69 8.31 -3.28
C ASP A 56 -13.57 8.11 -2.27
N ILE A 57 -13.53 6.93 -1.65
CA ILE A 57 -12.60 6.63 -0.56
C ILE A 57 -11.16 6.86 -1.03
N GLY A 58 -10.47 7.78 -0.36
CA GLY A 58 -9.04 7.96 -0.47
C GLY A 58 -8.30 6.90 0.34
N LEU A 59 -7.28 6.30 -0.27
CA LEU A 59 -6.41 5.32 0.39
C LEU A 59 -4.97 5.84 0.38
N TYR A 60 -4.28 5.67 1.51
CA TYR A 60 -2.95 6.21 1.73
C TYR A 60 -2.07 5.17 2.38
N PHE A 61 -0.83 5.01 1.90
CA PHE A 61 0.15 4.21 2.62
C PHE A 61 1.54 4.84 2.65
N GLY A 62 2.25 4.59 3.74
CA GLY A 62 3.62 5.01 3.96
C GLY A 62 4.58 3.83 3.94
N THR A 63 5.74 4.02 3.33
CA THR A 63 6.79 3.00 3.22
C THR A 63 7.92 3.22 4.21
N THR A 64 8.63 2.17 4.59
CA THR A 64 9.82 2.29 5.44
C THR A 64 10.98 3.03 4.76
N SER A 65 10.94 3.17 3.42
CA SER A 65 11.86 3.96 2.60
C SER A 65 11.53 5.46 2.57
N GLY A 66 10.44 5.90 3.23
CA GLY A 66 10.12 7.33 3.34
C GLY A 66 9.25 7.87 2.21
N GLU A 67 8.47 7.01 1.54
CA GLU A 67 7.52 7.42 0.51
C GLU A 67 6.09 7.36 1.06
N VAL A 68 5.26 8.31 0.63
CA VAL A 68 3.80 8.29 0.85
C VAL A 68 3.12 8.17 -0.51
N TRP A 69 2.26 7.17 -0.63
CA TRP A 69 1.46 6.89 -1.81
C TRP A 69 -0.02 7.13 -1.49
N ALA A 70 -0.74 7.66 -2.46
CA ALA A 70 -2.16 7.97 -2.36
C ALA A 70 -2.93 7.48 -3.58
N SER A 71 -4.16 7.04 -3.34
CA SER A 71 -5.20 6.79 -4.32
C SER A 71 -6.42 7.61 -3.93
N THR A 72 -7.06 8.26 -4.89
CA THR A 72 -8.31 9.03 -4.71
C THR A 72 -9.50 8.34 -5.38
N ASP A 73 -9.36 7.06 -5.72
CA ASP A 73 -10.30 6.27 -6.51
C ASP A 73 -10.43 4.84 -5.95
N ALA A 74 -10.48 4.71 -4.62
CA ALA A 74 -10.63 3.45 -3.89
C ALA A 74 -9.58 2.37 -4.25
N GLY A 75 -8.37 2.80 -4.61
CA GLY A 75 -7.22 1.96 -4.93
C GLY A 75 -7.05 1.67 -6.42
N ALA A 76 -7.92 2.16 -7.31
CA ALA A 76 -7.85 1.87 -8.74
C ALA A 76 -6.58 2.43 -9.40
N SER A 77 -6.07 3.57 -8.92
CA SER A 77 -4.79 4.15 -9.33
C SER A 77 -4.05 4.81 -8.17
N TRP A 78 -2.72 4.78 -8.24
CA TRP A 78 -1.83 5.27 -7.18
C TRP A 78 -0.86 6.33 -7.69
N SER A 79 -0.57 7.31 -6.84
CA SER A 79 0.44 8.35 -7.07
C SER A 79 1.32 8.52 -5.82
N GLN A 80 2.62 8.78 -6.03
CA GLN A 80 3.51 9.14 -4.94
C GLN A 80 3.36 10.63 -4.63
N ILE A 81 2.94 10.94 -3.41
CA ILE A 81 2.66 12.32 -2.97
C ILE A 81 3.74 12.90 -2.06
N ALA A 82 4.61 12.06 -1.49
CA ALA A 82 5.80 12.50 -0.75
C ALA A 82 6.92 11.46 -0.85
N ALA A 83 8.17 11.91 -0.72
CA ALA A 83 9.37 11.08 -0.80
C ALA A 83 10.48 11.61 0.11
N HIS A 84 11.53 10.80 0.29
CA HIS A 84 12.75 11.16 1.05
C HIS A 84 12.49 11.54 2.51
N LEU A 85 11.39 11.05 3.07
CA LEU A 85 11.11 11.19 4.50
C LEU A 85 11.94 10.16 5.30
N PRO A 86 12.07 10.36 6.62
CA PRO A 86 12.49 9.27 7.50
C PRO A 86 11.52 8.08 7.42
N HIS A 87 11.96 6.96 8.01
CA HIS A 87 11.19 5.73 8.13
C HIS A 87 9.76 5.98 8.66
N ILE A 88 8.73 5.68 7.86
CA ILE A 88 7.34 5.93 8.23
C ILE A 88 6.79 4.80 9.10
N TYR A 89 6.35 5.15 10.31
CA TYR A 89 5.73 4.19 11.24
C TYR A 89 4.21 4.16 11.15
N SER A 90 3.58 5.30 10.90
CA SER A 90 2.13 5.43 10.81
C SER A 90 1.72 6.52 9.83
N VAL A 91 0.60 6.30 9.16
CA VAL A 91 -0.14 7.26 8.34
C VAL A 91 -1.54 7.33 8.94
N ARG A 92 -2.10 8.53 9.07
CA ARG A 92 -3.46 8.75 9.56
C ARG A 92 -4.13 9.84 8.73
N THR A 93 -5.40 9.63 8.44
CA THR A 93 -6.30 10.63 7.88
C THR A 93 -6.90 11.43 9.04
N ALA A 94 -7.15 12.72 8.80
CA ALA A 94 -7.77 13.61 9.76
C ALA A 94 -8.59 14.66 9.00
N ILE A 95 -9.74 15.02 9.56
CA ILE A 95 -10.52 16.17 9.12
C ILE A 95 -10.12 17.36 10.01
N LEU A 96 -9.91 18.52 9.39
CA LEU A 96 -9.60 19.78 10.08
C LEU A 96 -10.87 20.57 10.35
#